data_AF-A0ABD7B764-F1
#
_entry.id   AF-A0ABD7B764-F1
#
_cell.length_a   1.000
_cell.length_b   1.000
_cell.length_c   1.000
_cell.angle_alpha   90.00
_cell.angle_beta   90.00
_cell.angle_gamma   90.00
#
_symmetry.space_group_name_H-M   'P 1'
#
loop_
_entity.id
_entity.type
_entity.pdbx_description
1 polymer ?
#
loop_
_entity_poly.entity_id
_entity_poly.type
_entity_poly.pdbx_seq_one_letter_code
_entity_poly.pdbx_strand_id
1 'polypeptide(L)'
;MGVTGGLYTAPCFADEDAGGLDVTLTANVVENTCQISLSDNGLVHLPIVSRGWFYNGDGTTRLQPGDADSGTQFSVNVESCTNDTATVNAMVFRFQPQNGTWPAESQQVFINDTPAATGGAENVGIVIFSSSDNRNVVNSDGSSSVAIDVSTSANYLTRYDFYARYQNTGIVSAGKITSHVLVDAIYQ
;
A
#
# COMPACT_ATOMS: atom_id res chain seq x y z
N MET A 1 20.07 -75.16 9.69
CA MET A 1 19.38 -74.42 8.63
C MET A 1 18.83 -73.15 9.25
N GLY A 2 19.22 -72.00 8.71
CA GLY A 2 19.15 -70.70 9.39
C GLY A 2 17.75 -70.07 9.42
N VAL A 3 17.55 -69.19 10.39
CA VAL A 3 16.44 -68.24 10.42
C VAL A 3 17.03 -66.83 10.47
N THR A 4 16.80 -66.13 9.37
CA THR A 4 17.19 -64.76 9.05
C THR A 4 16.45 -63.77 9.94
N GLY A 5 17.19 -62.98 10.73
CA GLY A 5 16.67 -61.81 11.43
C GLY A 5 16.64 -60.60 10.49
N GLY A 6 15.43 -60.21 10.06
CA GLY A 6 15.20 -58.99 9.28
C GLY A 6 14.98 -57.78 10.19
N LEU A 7 15.83 -56.77 10.06
CA LEU A 7 15.60 -55.43 10.62
C LEU A 7 14.40 -54.80 9.92
N TYR A 8 13.31 -54.56 10.65
CA TYR A 8 12.23 -53.70 10.19
C TYR A 8 12.63 -52.23 10.44
N THR A 9 13.09 -51.54 9.41
CA THR A 9 13.03 -50.08 9.37
C THR A 9 11.57 -49.68 9.10
N ALA A 10 10.86 -49.23 10.12
CA ALA A 10 9.57 -48.58 9.92
C ALA A 10 9.81 -47.22 9.26
N PRO A 11 9.26 -46.93 8.06
CA PRO A 11 9.20 -45.56 7.57
C PRO A 11 8.31 -44.78 8.54
N CYS A 12 8.89 -43.78 9.19
CA CYS A 12 8.12 -42.78 9.93
C CYS A 12 7.39 -41.96 8.86
N PHE A 13 6.18 -42.38 8.48
CA PHE A 13 5.25 -41.50 7.80
C PHE A 13 4.81 -40.47 8.84
N ALA A 14 5.05 -39.19 8.53
CA ALA A 14 4.53 -38.11 9.32
C ALA A 14 3.01 -38.26 9.42
N ASP A 15 2.52 -38.12 10.65
CA ASP A 15 1.11 -38.16 11.03
C ASP A 15 0.31 -37.21 10.12
N GLU A 16 -0.73 -37.71 9.43
CA GLU A 16 -1.60 -36.91 8.56
C GLU A 16 -2.57 -36.02 9.36
N ASP A 17 -2.36 -35.91 10.68
CA ASP A 17 -3.18 -35.12 11.61
C ASP A 17 -2.49 -33.82 12.10
N ALA A 18 -1.37 -33.44 11.47
CA ALA A 18 -0.81 -32.10 11.61
C ALA A 18 -1.35 -31.23 10.47
N GLY A 19 -2.42 -30.48 10.78
CA GLY A 19 -3.12 -29.57 9.87
C GLY A 19 -2.21 -28.99 8.79
N GLY A 20 -2.55 -29.27 7.54
CA GLY A 20 -1.78 -28.88 6.37
C GLY A 20 -1.38 -27.41 6.45
N LEU A 21 -0.09 -27.14 6.21
CA LEU A 21 0.41 -25.78 6.04
C LEU A 21 -0.16 -25.24 4.72
N ASP A 22 -1.34 -24.63 4.78
CA ASP A 22 -1.94 -23.95 3.64
C ASP A 22 -1.14 -22.68 3.34
N VAL A 23 -0.31 -22.73 2.30
CA VAL A 23 0.37 -21.56 1.76
C VAL A 23 -0.51 -20.96 0.67
N THR A 24 -1.10 -19.79 0.94
CA THR A 24 -1.82 -19.02 -0.09
C THR A 24 -0.86 -18.04 -0.76
N LEU A 25 -0.45 -18.35 -1.99
CA LEU A 25 0.31 -17.43 -2.83
C LEU A 25 -0.65 -16.69 -3.76
N THR A 26 -0.73 -15.36 -3.62
CA THR A 26 -1.53 -14.50 -4.51
C THR A 26 -0.58 -13.67 -5.36
N ALA A 27 -0.71 -13.75 -6.68
CA ALA A 27 0.06 -12.94 -7.63
C ALA A 27 -0.87 -12.44 -8.74
N ASN A 28 -0.71 -11.17 -9.14
CA ASN A 28 -1.44 -10.57 -10.25
C ASN A 28 -0.51 -10.47 -11.47
N VAL A 29 -0.93 -11.05 -12.60
CA VAL A 29 -0.24 -10.87 -13.89
C VAL A 29 -1.05 -9.90 -14.72
N VAL A 30 -0.46 -8.75 -15.06
CA VAL A 30 -1.08 -7.72 -15.90
C VAL A 30 -0.13 -7.46 -17.07
N GLU A 31 -0.68 -7.40 -18.29
CA GLU A 31 0.11 -7.39 -19.56
C GLU A 31 0.97 -6.13 -19.73
N ASN A 32 0.60 -5.03 -19.07
CA ASN A 32 1.25 -3.72 -19.19
C ASN A 32 1.90 -3.24 -17.88
N THR A 33 2.49 -4.11 -17.07
CA THR A 33 3.17 -3.68 -15.83
C THR A 33 4.55 -3.09 -16.12
N CYS A 34 4.97 -2.21 -15.22
CA CYS A 34 6.33 -1.71 -15.16
C CYS A 34 7.02 -2.20 -13.89
N GLN A 35 8.34 -2.43 -13.98
CA GLN A 35 9.21 -2.52 -12.83
C GLN A 35 9.34 -1.14 -12.20
N ILE A 36 9.12 -1.07 -10.89
CA ILE A 36 9.25 0.16 -10.12
C ILE A 36 10.19 -0.02 -8.93
N SER A 37 10.80 1.08 -8.51
CA SER A 37 11.42 1.21 -7.20
C SER A 37 10.85 2.40 -6.44
N LEU A 38 10.88 2.32 -5.12
CA LEU A 38 10.44 3.39 -4.23
C LEU A 38 11.66 4.07 -3.61
N SER A 39 11.58 5.40 -3.42
CA SER A 39 12.55 6.13 -2.61
C SER A 39 12.66 5.52 -1.20
N ASP A 40 13.87 5.47 -0.66
CA ASP A 40 14.16 4.94 0.70
C ASP A 40 13.59 3.53 0.96
N ASN A 41 13.65 2.66 -0.05
CA ASN A 41 13.09 1.30 -0.01
C ASN A 41 11.59 1.26 0.35
N GLY A 42 10.85 2.33 0.06
CA GLY A 42 9.41 2.42 0.35
C GLY A 42 9.08 2.85 1.78
N LEU A 43 10.07 3.23 2.59
CA LEU A 43 9.84 3.79 3.91
C LEU A 43 9.57 5.29 3.82
N VAL A 44 8.38 5.70 4.27
CA VAL A 44 7.98 7.12 4.31
C VAL A 44 7.74 7.53 5.76
N HIS A 45 8.66 8.33 6.31
CA HIS A 45 8.58 8.78 7.69
C HIS A 45 7.80 10.10 7.80
N LEU A 46 6.57 10.03 8.29
CA LEU A 46 5.77 11.22 8.58
C LEU A 46 6.25 11.92 9.87
N PRO A 47 6.15 13.26 9.95
CA PRO A 47 6.51 14.00 11.15
C PRO A 47 5.57 13.67 12.32
N ILE A 48 6.09 13.69 13.54
CA ILE A 48 5.27 13.49 14.74
C ILE A 48 4.36 14.71 14.94
N VAL A 49 3.05 14.47 15.05
CA VAL A 49 2.03 15.51 15.30
C VAL A 49 1.30 15.28 16.62
N SER A 50 0.77 16.35 17.20
CA SER A 50 -0.10 16.25 18.37
C SER A 50 -1.53 15.90 17.96
N ARG A 51 -2.35 15.39 18.90
CA ARG A 51 -3.78 15.12 18.66
C ARG A 51 -4.54 16.35 18.15
N GLY A 52 -4.15 17.54 18.60
CA GLY A 52 -4.77 18.80 18.18
C GLY A 52 -4.59 19.12 16.70
N TRP A 53 -3.58 18.53 16.03
CA TRP A 53 -3.35 18.75 14.60
C TRP A 53 -4.53 18.29 13.72
N PHE A 54 -5.28 17.28 14.15
CA PHE A 54 -6.40 16.71 13.40
C PHE A 54 -7.67 17.56 13.44
N TYR A 55 -7.72 18.57 14.31
CA TYR A 55 -8.94 19.31 14.62
C TYR A 55 -8.77 20.82 14.48
N ASN A 56 -9.85 21.50 14.13
CA ASN A 56 -9.95 22.94 14.26
C ASN A 56 -10.12 23.33 15.74
N GLY A 57 -10.03 24.63 16.06
CA GLY A 57 -10.16 25.12 17.43
C GLY A 57 -11.55 24.86 18.07
N ASP A 58 -12.57 24.59 17.25
CA ASP A 58 -13.92 24.21 17.67
C ASP A 58 -14.12 22.69 17.83
N GLY A 59 -13.08 21.89 17.60
CA GLY A 59 -13.10 20.43 17.68
C GLY A 59 -13.62 19.72 16.43
N THR A 60 -13.98 20.44 15.37
CA THR A 60 -14.33 19.84 14.07
C THR A 60 -13.10 19.29 13.36
N THR A 61 -13.29 18.35 12.44
CA THR A 61 -12.19 17.78 11.64
C THR A 61 -11.56 18.87 10.76
N ARG A 62 -10.22 18.99 10.80
CA ARG A 62 -9.47 20.01 10.07
C ARG A 62 -9.49 19.80 8.55
N LEU A 63 -9.27 18.57 8.09
CA LEU A 63 -9.15 18.20 6.68
C LEU A 63 -9.97 16.94 6.37
N GLN A 64 -10.65 16.93 5.23
CA GLN A 64 -11.29 15.74 4.68
C GLN A 64 -10.28 14.89 3.90
N PRO A 65 -10.55 13.60 3.64
CA PRO A 65 -9.64 12.72 2.89
C PRO A 65 -9.30 13.22 1.48
N GLY A 66 -10.19 13.98 0.84
CA GLY A 66 -9.98 14.57 -0.48
C GLY A 66 -9.33 15.96 -0.49
N ASP A 67 -9.16 16.59 0.68
CA ASP A 67 -8.60 17.94 0.76
C ASP A 67 -7.08 17.89 0.55
N ALA A 68 -6.62 18.35 -0.61
CA ALA A 68 -5.20 18.45 -0.89
C ALA A 68 -4.54 19.50 0.00
N ASP A 69 -3.50 19.09 0.71
CA ASP A 69 -2.67 19.94 1.57
C ASP A 69 -1.26 19.36 1.60
N SER A 70 -0.28 20.12 2.08
CA SER A 70 1.10 19.65 2.24
C SER A 70 1.20 18.33 3.02
N GLY A 71 2.19 17.52 2.65
CA GLY A 71 2.47 16.24 3.28
C GLY A 71 3.94 15.83 3.10
N THR A 72 4.29 14.65 3.62
CA THR A 72 5.61 14.08 3.42
C THR A 72 5.71 13.51 2.01
N GLN A 73 6.67 14.02 1.24
CA GLN A 73 6.90 13.58 -0.14
C GLN A 73 7.60 12.23 -0.19
N PHE A 74 7.25 11.43 -1.20
CA PHE A 74 7.96 10.23 -1.60
C PHE A 74 7.80 10.02 -3.11
N SER A 75 8.56 9.09 -3.69
CA SER A 75 8.58 8.92 -5.13
C SER A 75 8.56 7.47 -5.57
N VAL A 76 7.87 7.24 -6.68
CA VAL A 76 7.87 5.98 -7.41
C VAL A 76 8.71 6.19 -8.68
N ASN A 77 9.81 5.47 -8.80
CA ASN A 77 10.63 5.47 -10.00
C ASN A 77 10.17 4.32 -10.90
N VAL A 78 9.82 4.63 -12.14
CA VAL A 78 9.51 3.63 -13.17
C VAL A 78 10.81 3.30 -13.89
N GLU A 79 11.28 2.07 -13.74
CA GLU A 79 12.62 1.66 -14.18
C GLU A 79 12.61 1.02 -15.56
N SER A 80 11.63 0.16 -15.83
CA SER A 80 11.44 -0.49 -17.13
C SER A 80 10.01 -1.01 -17.26
N CYS A 81 9.54 -1.19 -18.50
CA CYS A 81 8.22 -1.76 -18.78
C CYS A 81 8.37 -2.85 -19.86
N THR A 82 7.48 -3.86 -19.86
CA THR A 82 7.64 -5.09 -20.65
C THR A 82 7.66 -4.87 -22.17
N ASN A 83 7.15 -3.74 -22.67
CA ASN A 83 7.16 -3.37 -24.10
C ASN A 83 7.54 -1.89 -24.32
N ASP A 84 8.78 -1.52 -24.03
CA ASP A 84 9.33 -0.14 -24.11
C ASP A 84 9.38 0.49 -25.52
N THR A 85 8.74 -0.14 -26.51
CA THR A 85 8.67 0.32 -27.91
C THR A 85 7.26 0.76 -28.33
N ALA A 86 6.25 0.58 -27.46
CA ALA A 86 4.90 1.07 -27.70
C ALA A 86 4.79 2.57 -27.43
N THR A 87 3.90 3.27 -28.16
CA THR A 87 3.53 4.64 -27.80
C THR A 87 2.74 4.62 -26.50
N VAL A 88 3.35 5.11 -25.42
CA VAL A 88 2.71 5.25 -24.11
C VAL A 88 2.10 6.64 -24.00
N ASN A 89 0.79 6.70 -23.75
CA ASN A 89 0.04 7.93 -23.56
C ASN A 89 -0.22 8.22 -22.08
N ALA A 90 -0.30 7.19 -21.23
CA ALA A 90 -0.54 7.36 -19.81
C ALA A 90 0.21 6.36 -18.94
N MET A 91 0.69 6.85 -17.79
CA MET A 91 1.11 6.01 -16.68
C MET A 91 0.02 5.98 -15.62
N VAL A 92 -0.46 4.77 -15.30
CA VAL A 92 -1.50 4.53 -14.32
C VAL A 92 -0.89 3.91 -13.07
N PHE A 93 -0.96 4.64 -11.96
CA PHE A 93 -0.57 4.14 -10.65
C PHE A 93 -1.78 3.69 -9.85
N ARG A 94 -1.68 2.53 -9.21
CA ARG A 94 -2.71 1.99 -8.33
C ARG A 94 -2.14 1.79 -6.93
N PHE A 95 -2.89 2.20 -5.93
CA PHE A 95 -2.55 2.10 -4.53
C PHE A 95 -3.63 1.31 -3.81
N GLN A 96 -3.22 0.33 -3.02
CA GLN A 96 -4.15 -0.50 -2.23
C GLN A 96 -3.53 -0.91 -0.89
N PRO A 97 -4.33 -1.06 0.17
CA PRO A 97 -3.83 -1.54 1.44
C PRO A 97 -3.31 -2.97 1.27
N GLN A 98 -2.13 -3.27 1.83
CA GLN A 98 -1.52 -4.59 1.70
C GLN A 98 -2.40 -5.69 2.32
N ASN A 99 -3.14 -5.37 3.37
CA ASN A 99 -4.09 -6.29 4.03
C ASN A 99 -5.48 -6.29 3.37
N GLY A 100 -5.70 -5.53 2.30
CA GLY A 100 -6.99 -5.41 1.62
C GLY A 100 -8.11 -4.76 2.44
N THR A 101 -7.79 -4.18 3.60
CA THR A 101 -8.78 -3.66 4.55
C THR A 101 -8.88 -2.15 4.47
N TRP A 102 -10.11 -1.66 4.34
CA TRP A 102 -10.46 -0.24 4.37
C TRP A 102 -11.24 0.08 5.65
N PRO A 103 -11.16 1.30 6.18
CA PRO A 103 -12.01 1.72 7.28
C PRO A 103 -13.45 1.88 6.78
N ALA A 104 -14.42 1.60 7.66
CA ALA A 104 -15.84 1.64 7.31
C ALA A 104 -16.31 3.04 6.90
N GLU A 105 -15.64 4.08 7.42
CA GLU A 105 -15.98 5.47 7.23
C GLU A 105 -15.44 6.05 5.91
N SER A 106 -14.38 5.47 5.34
CA SER A 106 -13.75 6.01 4.12
C SER A 106 -12.86 5.01 3.42
N GLN A 107 -13.17 4.69 2.16
CA GLN A 107 -12.28 3.89 1.33
C GLN A 107 -11.09 4.68 0.77
N GLN A 108 -10.90 5.93 1.19
CA GLN A 108 -9.79 6.78 0.74
C GLN A 108 -8.64 6.87 1.75
N VAL A 109 -8.80 6.22 2.91
CA VAL A 109 -7.85 6.29 4.02
C VAL A 109 -7.23 4.93 4.24
N PHE A 110 -5.91 4.83 4.06
CA PHE A 110 -5.14 3.64 4.40
C PHE A 110 -5.08 3.52 5.93
N ILE A 111 -5.57 2.40 6.48
CA ILE A 111 -5.69 2.22 7.93
C ILE A 111 -4.34 2.11 8.62
N ASN A 112 -4.34 2.38 9.93
CA ASN A 112 -3.25 1.98 10.79
C ASN A 112 -3.29 0.47 11.03
N ASP A 113 -2.26 -0.22 10.56
CA ASP A 113 -2.08 -1.66 10.75
C ASP A 113 -1.59 -2.01 12.17
N THR A 114 -1.16 -1.02 12.96
CA THR A 114 -0.77 -1.25 14.36
C THR A 114 -2.02 -1.25 15.25
N PRO A 115 -2.39 -2.36 15.90
CA PRO A 115 -3.54 -2.40 16.77
C PRO A 115 -3.38 -1.51 18.01
N ALA A 116 -4.50 -0.99 18.54
CA ALA A 116 -4.50 -0.21 19.79
C ALA A 116 -3.88 -0.97 20.97
N ALA A 117 -4.16 -2.28 21.06
CA ALA A 117 -3.63 -3.17 22.10
C ALA A 117 -2.09 -3.25 22.12
N THR A 118 -1.42 -2.94 21.01
CA THR A 118 0.05 -2.93 20.90
C THR A 118 0.61 -1.49 20.79
N GLY A 119 -0.20 -0.50 21.16
CA GLY A 119 0.18 0.91 21.19
C GLY A 119 -0.06 1.67 19.89
N GLY A 120 -0.92 1.16 19.00
CA GLY A 120 -1.39 1.87 17.81
C GLY A 120 -2.37 3.00 18.14
N ALA A 121 -2.36 4.05 17.32
CA ALA A 121 -3.40 5.09 17.37
C ALA A 121 -4.70 4.56 16.75
N GLU A 122 -5.83 4.91 17.35
CA GLU A 122 -7.17 4.61 16.85
C GLU A 122 -7.72 5.79 16.07
N ASN A 123 -8.55 5.47 15.06
CA ASN A 123 -9.24 6.44 14.21
C ASN A 123 -8.30 7.38 13.45
N VAL A 124 -7.08 6.91 13.16
CA VAL A 124 -6.10 7.60 12.31
C VAL A 124 -5.62 6.65 11.23
N GLY A 125 -5.50 7.18 10.03
CA GLY A 125 -4.84 6.53 8.91
C GLY A 125 -4.04 7.53 8.09
N ILE A 126 -3.69 7.11 6.88
CA ILE A 126 -2.88 7.87 5.93
C ILE A 126 -3.69 8.07 4.65
N VAL A 127 -3.59 9.27 4.09
CA VAL A 127 -4.05 9.56 2.72
C VAL A 127 -2.83 9.87 1.87
N ILE A 128 -2.88 9.46 0.61
CA ILE A 128 -1.80 9.66 -0.37
C ILE A 128 -2.39 10.47 -1.52
N PHE A 129 -1.62 11.43 -2.01
CA PHE A 129 -1.99 12.28 -3.13
C PHE A 129 -0.94 12.23 -4.23
N SER A 130 -1.39 12.38 -5.48
CA SER A 130 -0.49 12.65 -6.60
C SER A 130 -0.01 14.09 -6.52
N SER A 131 1.29 14.32 -6.71
CA SER A 131 1.83 15.68 -6.79
C SER A 131 1.51 16.36 -8.11
N SER A 132 1.12 15.59 -9.14
CA SER A 132 0.86 16.10 -10.49
C SER A 132 -0.41 16.95 -10.57
N ASP A 133 -1.47 16.51 -9.89
CA ASP A 133 -2.80 17.13 -9.95
C ASP A 133 -3.45 17.30 -8.57
N ASN A 134 -2.71 17.00 -7.49
CA ASN A 134 -3.17 17.13 -6.11
C ASN A 134 -4.43 16.32 -5.77
N ARG A 135 -4.70 15.23 -6.49
CA ARG A 135 -5.83 14.35 -6.16
C ARG A 135 -5.42 13.23 -5.21
N ASN A 136 -6.36 12.80 -4.36
CA ASN A 136 -6.19 11.56 -3.60
C ASN A 136 -6.05 10.39 -4.58
N VAL A 137 -5.08 9.50 -4.32
CA VAL A 137 -4.79 8.36 -5.20
C VAL A 137 -5.89 7.29 -5.17
N VAL A 138 -6.82 7.39 -4.23
CA VAL A 138 -8.01 6.56 -4.12
C VAL A 138 -9.23 7.46 -4.25
N ASN A 139 -10.14 7.11 -5.16
CA ASN A 139 -11.40 7.80 -5.34
C ASN A 139 -12.35 7.46 -4.19
N SER A 140 -13.42 8.24 -4.03
CA SER A 140 -14.41 8.05 -2.95
C SER A 140 -15.15 6.71 -3.00
N ASP A 141 -15.14 6.02 -4.15
CA ASP A 141 -15.71 4.68 -4.36
C ASP A 141 -14.71 3.55 -4.08
N GLY A 142 -13.52 3.88 -3.58
CA GLY A 142 -12.45 2.92 -3.28
C GLY A 142 -11.64 2.47 -4.49
N SER A 143 -11.96 2.92 -5.70
CA SER A 143 -11.13 2.66 -6.88
C SER A 143 -9.84 3.49 -6.82
N SER A 144 -8.70 2.88 -7.15
CA SER A 144 -7.42 3.59 -7.27
C SER A 144 -6.90 3.51 -8.70
N SER A 145 -6.83 4.67 -9.36
CA SER A 145 -6.17 4.82 -10.65
C SER A 145 -5.75 6.29 -10.84
N VAL A 146 -4.51 6.60 -10.53
CA VAL A 146 -3.91 7.90 -10.85
C VAL A 146 -3.32 7.77 -12.25
N ALA A 147 -4.02 8.33 -13.24
CA ALA A 147 -3.53 8.39 -14.61
C ALA A 147 -2.77 9.70 -14.82
N ILE A 148 -1.51 9.60 -15.20
CA ILE A 148 -0.65 10.73 -15.55
C ILE A 148 -0.40 10.67 -17.05
N ASP A 149 -0.79 11.75 -17.75
CA ASP A 149 -0.56 11.89 -19.19
C ASP A 149 0.95 12.02 -19.46
N VAL A 150 1.46 11.11 -20.28
CA VAL A 150 2.86 11.08 -20.73
C VAL A 150 2.97 11.11 -22.25
N SER A 151 1.87 11.40 -22.96
CA SER A 151 1.81 11.43 -24.43
C SER A 151 2.80 12.42 -25.06
N THR A 152 3.12 13.50 -24.35
CA THR A 152 4.11 14.51 -24.76
C THR A 152 5.48 14.33 -24.11
N SER A 153 5.64 13.34 -23.23
CA SER A 153 6.87 13.12 -22.48
C SER A 153 7.91 12.43 -23.35
N ALA A 154 9.12 12.99 -23.41
CA ALA A 154 10.23 12.36 -24.13
C ALA A 154 10.69 11.04 -23.49
N ASN A 155 10.44 10.87 -22.18
CA ASN A 155 10.70 9.65 -21.44
C ASN A 155 9.65 9.50 -20.30
N TYR A 156 8.92 8.37 -20.30
CA TYR A 156 7.95 8.02 -19.26
C TYR A 156 8.53 7.08 -18.18
N LEU A 157 9.72 6.50 -18.42
CA LEU A 157 10.52 5.79 -17.43
C LEU A 157 11.27 6.81 -16.56
N THR A 158 10.51 7.42 -15.65
CA THR A 158 10.97 8.55 -14.85
C THR A 158 10.45 8.44 -13.41
N ARG A 159 10.78 9.46 -12.62
CA ARG A 159 10.32 9.64 -11.25
C ARG A 159 8.94 10.30 -11.23
N TYR A 160 8.02 9.70 -10.48
CA TYR A 160 6.69 10.24 -10.20
C TYR A 160 6.55 10.54 -8.72
N ASP A 161 6.16 11.77 -8.38
CA ASP A 161 6.12 12.26 -7.01
C ASP A 161 4.71 12.18 -6.41
N PHE A 162 4.66 11.75 -5.16
CA PHE A 162 3.47 11.64 -4.34
C PHE A 162 3.74 12.24 -2.97
N TYR A 163 2.69 12.53 -2.22
CA TYR A 163 2.84 12.92 -0.82
C TYR A 163 1.78 12.28 0.06
N ALA A 164 2.15 12.01 1.30
CA ALA A 164 1.31 11.38 2.30
C ALA A 164 1.10 12.30 3.49
N ARG A 165 -0.10 12.29 4.06
CA ARG A 165 -0.42 12.96 5.33
C ARG A 165 -1.37 12.14 6.17
N TYR A 166 -1.42 12.44 7.46
CA TYR A 166 -2.39 11.81 8.34
C TYR A 166 -3.83 12.23 8.00
N GLN A 167 -4.77 11.35 8.29
CA GLN A 167 -6.21 11.59 8.19
C GLN A 167 -6.91 10.91 9.37
N ASN A 168 -7.77 11.65 10.07
CA ASN A 168 -8.65 11.04 11.06
C ASN A 168 -9.88 10.43 10.38
N THR A 169 -10.31 9.28 10.89
CA THR A 169 -11.57 8.60 10.53
C THR A 169 -12.62 8.71 11.65
N GLY A 170 -12.26 9.34 12.77
CA GLY A 170 -13.10 9.48 13.96
C GLY A 170 -12.39 10.25 15.08
N ILE A 171 -12.67 9.88 16.34
CA ILE A 171 -12.02 10.49 17.51
C ILE A 171 -10.63 9.89 17.70
N VAL A 172 -9.60 10.71 17.50
CA VAL A 172 -8.20 10.28 17.49
C VAL A 172 -7.69 9.97 18.89
N SER A 173 -7.10 8.79 19.06
CA SER A 173 -6.27 8.44 20.22
C SER A 173 -4.78 8.62 19.91
N ALA A 174 -3.94 8.67 20.95
CA ALA A 174 -2.49 8.74 20.77
C ALA A 174 -1.90 7.34 20.58
N GLY A 175 -0.93 7.19 19.69
CA GLY A 175 -0.25 5.92 19.46
C GLY A 175 0.60 5.94 18.19
N LYS A 176 1.17 4.78 17.86
CA LYS A 176 1.94 4.56 16.64
C LYS A 176 1.01 4.43 15.43
N ILE A 177 1.48 4.89 14.28
CA ILE A 177 0.79 4.74 13.01
C ILE A 177 1.76 4.07 12.04
N THR A 178 1.39 2.89 11.57
CA THR A 178 2.10 2.15 10.53
C THR A 178 1.06 1.71 9.52
N SER A 179 1.27 1.97 8.24
CA SER A 179 0.36 1.56 7.17
C SER A 179 1.18 0.97 6.04
N HIS A 180 0.78 -0.20 5.55
CA HIS A 180 1.43 -0.85 4.43
C HIS A 180 0.56 -0.73 3.17
N VAL A 181 1.14 -0.13 2.13
CA VAL A 181 0.45 0.15 0.88
C VAL A 181 1.21 -0.50 -0.26
N LEU A 182 0.48 -1.26 -1.08
CA LEU A 182 0.98 -1.80 -2.33
C LEU A 182 0.80 -0.77 -3.43
N VAL A 183 1.81 -0.66 -4.30
CA VAL A 183 1.81 0.27 -5.45
C VAL A 183 2.09 -0.51 -6.71
N ASP A 184 1.21 -0.37 -7.70
CA ASP A 184 1.39 -0.91 -9.04
C ASP A 184 1.56 0.24 -10.04
N ALA A 185 2.37 0.04 -11.08
CA ALA A 185 2.49 0.94 -12.22
C ALA A 185 2.17 0.20 -13.53
N ILE A 186 1.26 0.79 -14.29
CA ILE A 186 0.73 0.22 -15.54
C ILE A 186 0.86 1.28 -16.64
N TYR A 187 1.35 0.90 -17.81
CA TYR A 187 1.41 1.80 -18.98
C TYR A 187 0.20 1.57 -19.91
N GLN A 188 -0.25 2.64 -20.57
CA GLN A 188 -1.35 2.65 -21.55
C GLN A 188 -1.03 3.53 -22.75
#